data_AF-A0A967WAQ1-F1
#
_entry.id   AF-A0A967WAQ1-F1
#
_cell.length_a   1.000
_cell.length_b   1.000
_cell.length_c   1.000
_cell.angle_alpha   90.00
_cell.angle_beta   90.00
_cell.angle_gamma   90.00
#
_symmetry.space_group_name_H-M   'P 1'
#
loop_
_entity.id
_entity.type
_entity.pdbx_description
1 polymer ?
#
loop_
_entity_poly.entity_id
_entity_poly.type
_entity_poly.pdbx_seq_one_letter_code
_entity_poly.pdbx_strand_id
1 'polypeptide(L)'
;MADERVEQVVEALQGGPKTLVQLANTLDLGPATVERILDGMVGSGRYDIQRREHRIVLPERPAYQPDLDYIWPGGRRILLAHASDLHFGSIHHQGSALRHFAQSAADMGCRHCLVCGDITHGVGMYRGIEMDLYAYGADEQISAVNQGLPRIEGFHWYLQGGNHDESHYKADGTNVVRRLCELRDDCTYVGFAKSDVPLMPGKAIRLYHPRGGVPYAKSYRGQKLAEDATKDWLTEAWEEGDEAKIMML
;
A
#
# COMPACT_ATOMS: atom_id res chain seq x y z
N MET A 1 -26.34 6.69 9.79
CA MET A 1 -26.04 7.38 11.07
C MET A 1 -24.56 7.27 11.43
N ALA A 2 -23.99 6.07 11.68
CA ALA A 2 -22.54 5.95 11.94
C ALA A 2 -21.69 6.23 10.70
N ASP A 3 -22.02 5.61 9.56
CA ASP A 3 -21.28 5.80 8.29
C ASP A 3 -21.34 7.23 7.75
N GLU A 4 -22.51 7.86 7.76
CA GLU A 4 -22.68 9.25 7.33
C GLU A 4 -21.77 10.24 8.08
N ARG A 5 -21.52 10.02 9.38
CA ARG A 5 -20.63 10.88 10.16
C ARG A 5 -19.16 10.60 9.85
N VAL A 6 -18.81 9.36 9.55
CA VAL A 6 -17.46 8.98 9.09
C VAL A 6 -17.17 9.64 7.74
N GLU A 7 -18.12 9.59 6.80
CA GLU A 7 -18.02 10.25 5.50
C GLU A 7 -17.79 11.77 5.64
N GLN A 8 -18.53 12.43 6.53
CA GLN A 8 -18.35 13.86 6.82
C GLN A 8 -16.95 14.17 7.40
N VAL A 9 -16.39 13.30 8.24
CA VAL A 9 -15.01 13.47 8.74
C VAL A 9 -14.01 13.33 7.59
N VAL A 10 -14.17 12.31 6.74
CA VAL A 10 -13.29 12.07 5.59
C VAL A 10 -13.30 13.27 4.64
N GLU A 11 -14.48 13.73 4.23
CA GLU A 11 -14.63 14.87 3.33
C GLU A 11 -13.96 16.13 3.92
N ALA A 12 -14.19 16.39 5.21
CA ALA A 12 -13.57 17.52 5.90
C ALA A 12 -12.04 17.45 5.92
N LEU A 13 -11.46 16.25 6.14
CA LEU A 13 -10.02 16.04 6.21
C LEU A 13 -9.35 15.97 4.83
N GLN A 14 -10.07 15.51 3.79
CA GLN A 14 -9.62 15.60 2.39
C GLN A 14 -9.49 17.06 1.93
N GLY A 15 -10.31 17.96 2.48
CA GLY A 15 -10.16 19.41 2.34
C GLY A 15 -8.97 20.02 3.09
N GLY A 16 -8.12 19.19 3.71
CA GLY A 16 -6.89 19.58 4.38
C GLY A 16 -6.93 19.45 5.91
N PRO A 17 -5.77 19.60 6.59
CA PRO A 17 -5.64 19.45 8.04
C PRO A 17 -6.64 20.30 8.85
N LYS A 18 -7.30 19.70 9.83
CA LYS A 18 -8.27 20.37 10.72
C LYS A 18 -7.88 20.24 12.19
N THR A 19 -8.24 21.20 13.03
CA THR A 19 -8.22 21.00 14.48
C THR A 19 -9.47 20.23 14.94
N LEU A 20 -9.43 19.66 16.15
CA LEU A 20 -10.60 18.99 16.72
C LEU A 20 -11.81 19.94 16.80
N VAL A 21 -11.59 21.21 17.14
CA VAL A 21 -12.63 22.24 17.20
C VAL A 21 -13.21 22.54 15.82
N GLN A 22 -12.38 22.59 14.77
CA GLN A 22 -12.85 22.80 13.41
C GLN A 22 -13.72 21.63 12.92
N LEU A 23 -13.33 20.39 13.22
CA LEU A 23 -14.15 19.20 12.91
C LEU A 23 -15.45 19.21 13.70
N ALA A 24 -15.40 19.49 15.00
CA ALA A 24 -16.57 19.63 15.86
C ALA A 24 -17.58 20.65 15.29
N ASN A 25 -17.10 21.82 14.88
CA ASN A 25 -17.95 22.85 14.26
C ASN A 25 -18.50 22.43 12.89
N THR A 26 -17.69 21.73 12.08
CA THR A 26 -18.11 21.27 10.74
C THR A 26 -19.20 20.21 10.82
N LEU A 27 -19.09 19.30 11.78
CA LEU A 27 -20.03 18.18 11.96
C LEU A 27 -21.24 18.54 12.83
N ASP A 28 -21.23 19.72 13.45
CA ASP A 28 -22.19 20.16 14.48
C ASP A 28 -22.26 19.17 15.66
N LEU A 29 -21.08 18.82 16.20
CA LEU A 29 -20.91 17.85 17.28
C LEU A 29 -19.99 18.38 18.37
N GLY A 30 -20.15 17.90 19.61
CA GLY A 30 -19.21 18.17 20.69
C GLY A 30 -17.82 17.53 20.43
N PRO A 31 -16.70 18.16 20.86
CA PRO A 31 -15.34 17.65 20.62
C PRO A 31 -15.12 16.19 21.08
N ALA A 32 -15.69 15.80 22.23
CA ALA A 32 -15.59 14.43 22.74
C ALA A 32 -16.29 13.39 21.84
N THR A 33 -17.36 13.78 21.15
CA THR A 33 -18.03 12.90 20.19
C THR A 33 -17.20 12.74 18.94
N VAL A 34 -16.56 13.82 18.46
CA VAL A 34 -15.65 13.74 17.31
C VAL A 34 -14.44 12.86 17.64
N GLU A 35 -13.83 12.99 18.82
CA GLU A 35 -12.73 12.10 19.23
C GLU A 35 -13.14 10.63 19.20
N ARG A 36 -14.32 10.28 19.72
CA ARG A 36 -14.81 8.91 19.67
C ARG A 36 -15.04 8.39 18.25
N ILE A 37 -15.44 9.24 17.31
CA ILE A 37 -15.55 8.88 15.89
C ILE A 37 -14.16 8.62 15.31
N LEU A 38 -13.21 9.52 15.56
CA LEU A 38 -11.82 9.39 15.09
C LEU A 38 -11.15 8.12 15.64
N ASP A 39 -11.32 7.83 16.94
CA ASP A 39 -10.81 6.62 17.57
C ASP A 39 -11.45 5.36 16.98
N GLY A 40 -12.75 5.40 16.66
CA GLY A 40 -13.43 4.33 15.93
C GLY A 40 -12.86 4.12 14.52
N MET A 41 -12.60 5.22 13.79
CA MET A 41 -11.98 5.16 12.46
C MET A 41 -10.56 4.59 12.51
N VAL A 42 -9.73 5.03 13.46
CA VAL A 42 -8.36 4.50 13.66
C VAL A 42 -8.42 3.03 14.09
N GLY A 43 -9.28 2.69 15.04
CA GLY A 43 -9.44 1.33 15.56
C GLY A 43 -9.98 0.34 14.52
N SER A 44 -10.69 0.82 13.50
CA SER A 44 -11.13 -0.02 12.38
C SER A 44 -9.99 -0.45 11.45
N GLY A 45 -8.85 0.26 11.50
CA GLY A 45 -7.71 0.06 10.60
C GLY A 45 -7.93 0.51 9.15
N ARG A 46 -9.16 0.96 8.82
CA ARG A 46 -9.56 1.40 7.47
C ARG A 46 -8.94 2.73 7.06
N TYR A 47 -8.73 3.64 8.02
CA TYR A 47 -8.31 5.02 7.79
C TYR A 47 -6.96 5.32 8.44
N ASP A 48 -6.06 6.03 7.72
CA ASP A 48 -4.76 6.45 8.25
C ASP A 48 -4.83 7.84 8.89
N ILE A 49 -5.66 8.01 9.91
CA ILE A 49 -5.78 9.31 10.60
C ILE A 49 -4.56 9.56 11.47
N GLN A 50 -3.89 10.68 11.24
CA GLN A 50 -2.70 11.11 11.99
C GLN A 50 -3.00 12.35 12.83
N ARG A 51 -2.53 12.34 14.08
CA ARG A 51 -2.54 13.51 14.97
C ARG A 51 -1.14 14.13 14.94
N ARG A 52 -1.03 15.35 14.40
CA ARG A 52 0.23 16.12 14.31
C ARG A 52 0.05 17.44 15.04
N GLU A 53 0.72 17.60 16.18
CA GLU A 53 0.56 18.74 17.08
C GLU A 53 -0.91 18.99 17.47
N HIS A 54 -1.51 20.07 16.97
CA HIS A 54 -2.89 20.46 17.21
C HIS A 54 -3.82 20.18 16.01
N ARG A 55 -3.35 19.42 15.01
CA ARG A 55 -4.09 19.12 13.80
C ARG A 55 -4.28 17.61 13.62
N ILE A 56 -5.44 17.29 13.06
CA ILE A 56 -5.85 15.98 12.61
C ILE A 56 -5.75 16.00 11.09
N VAL A 57 -5.11 14.97 10.55
CA VAL A 57 -4.76 14.87 9.13
C VAL A 57 -5.15 13.49 8.64
N LEU A 58 -5.88 13.44 7.53
CA LEU A 58 -5.91 12.29 6.64
C LEU A 58 -4.86 12.57 5.56
N PRO A 59 -3.67 11.94 5.60
CA PRO A 59 -2.57 12.29 4.71
C PRO A 59 -2.98 11.95 3.27
N GLU A 60 -2.48 12.66 2.26
CA GLU A 60 -2.78 12.34 0.85
C GLU A 60 -2.31 10.93 0.45
N ARG A 61 -1.31 10.41 1.16
CA ARG A 61 -0.85 9.03 1.07
C ARG A 61 -0.64 8.48 2.48
N PRO A 62 -1.10 7.26 2.76
CA PRO A 62 -0.81 6.63 4.04
C PRO A 62 0.70 6.38 4.15
N ALA A 63 1.33 7.04 5.11
CA ALA A 63 2.74 6.84 5.40
C ALA A 63 2.86 5.60 6.29
N TYR A 64 3.40 4.52 5.74
CA TYR A 64 3.53 3.28 6.48
C TYR A 64 4.84 2.60 6.14
N GLN A 65 5.63 2.34 7.18
CA GLN A 65 6.80 1.49 7.10
C GLN A 65 6.70 0.50 8.26
N PRO A 66 6.35 -0.76 7.99
CA PRO A 66 6.26 -1.77 9.03
C PRO A 66 7.66 -2.03 9.62
N ASP A 67 7.72 -2.28 10.93
CA ASP A 67 8.87 -2.93 11.52
C ASP A 67 8.87 -4.40 11.06
N LEU A 68 9.82 -4.75 10.20
CA LEU A 68 9.88 -6.05 9.53
C LEU A 68 11.17 -6.76 9.87
N ASP A 69 11.03 -8.05 10.17
CA ASP A 69 12.17 -8.96 10.20
C ASP A 69 12.80 -9.10 8.80
N TYR A 70 14.08 -9.45 8.80
CA TYR A 70 14.80 -9.78 7.56
C TYR A 70 14.19 -11.02 6.90
N ILE A 71 13.88 -10.91 5.61
CA ILE A 71 13.34 -12.04 4.83
C ILE A 71 14.43 -13.05 4.41
N TRP A 72 15.69 -12.83 4.77
CA TRP A 72 16.77 -13.77 4.52
C TRP A 72 16.83 -14.85 5.61
N PRO A 73 16.59 -16.13 5.29
CA PRO A 73 16.61 -17.22 6.27
C PRO A 73 18.02 -17.68 6.68
N GLY A 74 19.07 -16.96 6.25
CA GLY A 74 20.45 -17.41 6.30
C GLY A 74 20.85 -18.27 5.08
N GLY A 75 22.16 -18.39 4.83
CA GLY A 75 22.71 -19.21 3.74
C GLY A 75 23.07 -18.43 2.46
N ARG A 76 23.41 -19.15 1.38
CA ARG A 76 24.03 -18.57 0.16
C ARG A 76 23.05 -18.20 -0.95
N ARG A 77 21.77 -18.53 -0.83
CA ARG A 77 20.76 -18.32 -1.87
C ARG A 77 19.50 -17.75 -1.25
N ILE A 78 18.87 -16.83 -1.98
CA ILE A 78 17.58 -16.25 -1.61
C ILE A 78 16.65 -16.52 -2.78
N LEU A 79 15.49 -17.12 -2.49
CA LEU A 79 14.45 -17.37 -3.48
C LEU A 79 13.24 -16.51 -3.12
N LEU A 80 12.85 -15.65 -4.04
CA LEU A 80 11.76 -14.69 -3.87
C LEU A 80 10.76 -14.87 -5.01
N ALA A 81 9.48 -14.88 -4.65
CA ALA A 81 8.41 -14.76 -5.61
C ALA A 81 8.09 -13.28 -5.80
N HIS A 82 7.76 -12.89 -7.02
CA HIS A 82 7.36 -11.53 -7.33
C HIS A 82 6.10 -11.54 -8.19
N ALA A 83 5.12 -10.75 -7.79
CA ALA A 83 3.88 -10.52 -8.54
C ALA A 83 3.54 -9.02 -8.54
N SER A 84 2.60 -8.62 -9.37
CA SER A 84 2.13 -7.23 -9.47
C SER A 84 0.82 -7.21 -10.24
N ASP A 85 0.04 -6.13 -10.10
CA ASP A 85 -1.11 -5.85 -10.96
C ASP A 85 -2.10 -7.02 -10.96
N LEU A 86 -2.45 -7.46 -9.74
CA LEU A 86 -3.34 -8.60 -9.52
C LEU A 86 -4.78 -8.26 -9.91
N HIS A 87 -5.19 -7.00 -9.74
CA HIS A 87 -6.50 -6.47 -10.13
C HIS A 87 -7.71 -7.33 -9.71
N PHE A 88 -7.72 -7.78 -8.45
CA PHE A 88 -8.90 -8.40 -7.86
C PHE A 88 -10.09 -7.43 -7.94
N GLY A 89 -11.27 -7.98 -8.22
CA GLY A 89 -12.46 -7.21 -8.55
C GLY A 89 -12.69 -6.99 -10.05
N SER A 90 -11.70 -7.28 -10.90
CA SER A 90 -11.88 -7.26 -12.36
C SER A 90 -12.33 -8.60 -12.94
N ILE A 91 -13.23 -8.60 -13.91
CA ILE A 91 -13.61 -9.80 -14.70
C ILE A 91 -12.43 -10.41 -15.47
N HIS A 92 -11.33 -9.67 -15.64
CA HIS A 92 -10.12 -10.13 -16.31
C HIS A 92 -9.08 -10.78 -15.37
N HIS A 93 -9.31 -10.71 -14.05
CA HIS A 93 -8.43 -11.27 -13.03
C HIS A 93 -8.19 -12.79 -13.23
N GLN A 94 -6.91 -13.20 -13.22
CA GLN A 94 -6.50 -14.59 -13.44
C GLN A 94 -6.14 -15.32 -12.13
N GLY A 95 -7.13 -15.50 -11.26
CA GLY A 95 -6.91 -16.11 -9.94
C GLY A 95 -6.37 -17.54 -9.96
N SER A 96 -6.73 -18.33 -10.99
CA SER A 96 -6.18 -19.68 -11.19
C SER A 96 -4.69 -19.66 -11.51
N ALA A 97 -4.25 -18.73 -12.36
CA ALA A 97 -2.83 -18.55 -12.70
C ALA A 97 -2.04 -18.08 -11.47
N LEU A 98 -2.58 -17.13 -10.70
CA LEU A 98 -1.96 -16.67 -9.46
C LEU A 98 -1.79 -17.81 -8.44
N ARG A 99 -2.81 -18.67 -8.29
CA ARG A 99 -2.73 -19.86 -7.43
C ARG A 99 -1.65 -20.83 -7.89
N HIS A 100 -1.60 -21.12 -9.18
CA HIS A 100 -0.58 -22.02 -9.72
C HIS A 100 0.83 -21.46 -9.56
N PHE A 101 1.01 -20.16 -9.78
CA PHE A 101 2.27 -19.45 -9.53
C PHE A 101 2.71 -19.56 -8.07
N ALA A 102 1.82 -19.21 -7.13
CA ALA A 102 2.12 -19.23 -5.71
C ALA A 102 2.46 -20.64 -5.21
N GLN A 103 1.71 -21.66 -5.65
CA GLN A 103 1.98 -23.05 -5.31
C GLN A 103 3.34 -23.50 -5.85
N SER A 104 3.62 -23.20 -7.13
CA SER A 104 4.92 -23.57 -7.74
C SER A 104 6.09 -22.91 -7.02
N ALA A 105 5.95 -21.64 -6.62
CA ALA A 105 6.97 -20.94 -5.84
C ALA A 105 7.18 -21.60 -4.47
N ALA A 106 6.10 -21.95 -3.77
CA ALA A 106 6.16 -22.64 -2.49
C ALA A 106 6.82 -24.03 -2.61
N ASP A 107 6.48 -24.80 -3.65
CA ASP A 107 7.05 -26.12 -3.92
C ASP A 107 8.56 -26.05 -4.22
N MET A 108 9.03 -24.92 -4.77
CA MET A 108 10.47 -24.63 -4.96
C MET A 108 11.18 -24.17 -3.67
N GLY A 109 10.47 -24.08 -2.55
CA GLY A 109 11.00 -23.63 -1.26
C GLY A 109 10.97 -22.11 -1.06
N CYS A 110 10.25 -21.36 -1.90
CA CYS A 110 10.06 -19.92 -1.68
C CYS A 110 9.06 -19.71 -0.54
N ARG A 111 9.37 -18.74 0.34
CA ARG A 111 8.53 -18.41 1.52
C ARG A 111 7.99 -16.98 1.49
N HIS A 112 8.52 -16.13 0.61
CA HIS A 112 8.19 -14.71 0.57
C HIS A 112 7.81 -14.30 -0.85
N CYS A 113 6.61 -13.74 -1.00
CA CYS A 113 6.16 -13.12 -2.24
C CYS A 113 6.03 -11.62 -2.08
N LEU A 114 6.73 -10.88 -2.93
CA LEU A 114 6.69 -9.44 -2.99
C LEU A 114 5.69 -9.01 -4.08
N VAL A 115 4.69 -8.20 -3.72
CA VAL A 115 3.65 -7.71 -4.64
C VAL A 115 3.80 -6.20 -4.84
N CYS A 116 4.08 -5.77 -6.07
CA CYS A 116 4.41 -4.39 -6.43
C CYS A 116 3.22 -3.57 -6.93
N GLY A 117 2.13 -3.53 -6.16
CA GLY A 117 0.99 -2.67 -6.47
C GLY A 117 -0.15 -3.33 -7.22
N ASP A 118 -1.23 -2.56 -7.30
CA ASP A 118 -2.48 -2.86 -7.99
C ASP A 118 -3.05 -4.22 -7.61
N ILE A 119 -3.22 -4.43 -6.30
CA ILE A 119 -3.84 -5.64 -5.75
C ILE A 119 -5.32 -5.67 -6.15
N THR A 120 -6.01 -4.54 -5.99
CA THR A 120 -7.41 -4.33 -6.35
C THR A 120 -7.54 -3.66 -7.72
N HIS A 121 -8.71 -3.76 -8.36
CA HIS A 121 -9.00 -3.07 -9.62
C HIS A 121 -9.29 -1.58 -9.42
N GLY A 122 -9.54 -1.14 -8.18
CA GLY A 122 -9.77 0.26 -7.87
C GLY A 122 -11.12 0.79 -8.34
N VAL A 123 -11.29 2.10 -8.25
CA VAL A 123 -12.49 2.86 -8.62
C VAL A 123 -12.10 4.10 -9.41
N GLY A 124 -12.86 4.44 -10.46
CA GLY A 124 -12.66 5.69 -11.21
C GLY A 124 -11.29 5.84 -11.92
N MET A 125 -10.59 4.74 -12.22
CA MET A 125 -9.27 4.80 -12.89
C MET A 125 -9.35 5.15 -14.37
N TYR A 126 -10.43 4.74 -15.03
CA TYR A 126 -10.73 5.11 -16.41
C TYR A 126 -12.24 5.10 -16.65
N ARG A 127 -12.67 5.78 -17.71
CA ARG A 127 -14.10 5.82 -18.08
C ARG A 127 -14.57 4.44 -18.49
N GLY A 128 -15.63 3.94 -17.84
CA GLY A 128 -16.21 2.64 -18.13
C GLY A 128 -15.62 1.48 -17.34
N ILE A 129 -14.76 1.76 -16.35
CA ILE A 129 -14.20 0.75 -15.43
C ILE A 129 -15.29 -0.11 -14.78
N GLU A 130 -16.48 0.45 -14.57
CA GLU A 130 -17.63 -0.22 -13.96
C GLU A 130 -18.12 -1.43 -14.78
N MET A 131 -17.82 -1.46 -16.09
CA MET A 131 -18.14 -2.60 -16.96
C MET A 131 -17.18 -3.77 -16.80
N ASP A 132 -15.99 -3.51 -16.26
CA ASP A 132 -14.94 -4.51 -16.06
C ASP A 132 -14.91 -5.03 -14.61
N LEU A 133 -15.77 -4.50 -13.73
CA LEU A 133 -15.85 -4.86 -12.32
C LEU A 133 -16.88 -5.99 -12.10
N TYR A 134 -16.50 -6.98 -11.27
CA TYR A 134 -17.45 -7.85 -10.58
C TYR A 134 -17.61 -7.48 -9.09
N ALA A 135 -16.75 -6.60 -8.57
CA ALA A 135 -16.77 -6.09 -7.20
C ALA A 135 -16.55 -4.56 -7.23
N TYR A 136 -17.56 -3.79 -6.84
CA TYR A 136 -17.68 -2.37 -7.17
C TYR A 136 -17.12 -1.41 -6.11
N GLY A 137 -17.13 -1.82 -4.85
CA GLY A 137 -16.68 -1.01 -3.72
C GLY A 137 -15.37 -1.49 -3.09
N ALA A 138 -14.80 -0.67 -2.20
CA ALA A 138 -13.62 -1.02 -1.42
C ALA A 138 -13.81 -2.34 -0.66
N ASP A 139 -14.93 -2.49 0.06
CA ASP A 139 -15.21 -3.69 0.86
C ASP A 139 -15.40 -4.95 -0.01
N GLU A 140 -16.09 -4.83 -1.14
CA GLU A 140 -16.27 -5.94 -2.07
C GLU A 140 -14.95 -6.38 -2.70
N GLN A 141 -14.09 -5.43 -3.08
CA GLN A 141 -12.77 -5.75 -3.64
C GLN A 141 -11.86 -6.34 -2.57
N ILE A 142 -11.84 -5.82 -1.33
CA ILE A 142 -11.13 -6.44 -0.19
C ILE A 142 -11.59 -7.88 0.01
N SER A 143 -12.91 -8.12 -0.01
CA SER A 143 -13.48 -9.46 0.11
C SER A 143 -13.03 -10.37 -1.03
N ALA A 144 -13.02 -9.86 -2.26
CA ALA A 144 -12.52 -10.59 -3.42
C ALA A 144 -11.04 -10.99 -3.26
N VAL A 145 -10.18 -10.08 -2.77
CA VAL A 145 -8.78 -10.44 -2.47
C VAL A 145 -8.71 -11.47 -1.35
N ASN A 146 -9.43 -11.27 -0.25
CA ASN A 146 -9.35 -12.16 0.90
C ASN A 146 -9.75 -13.60 0.56
N GLN A 147 -10.76 -13.77 -0.29
CA GLN A 147 -11.23 -15.07 -0.76
C GLN A 147 -10.35 -15.66 -1.86
N GLY A 148 -9.79 -14.82 -2.75
CA GLY A 148 -9.09 -15.27 -3.94
C GLY A 148 -7.57 -15.40 -3.81
N LEU A 149 -6.93 -14.58 -2.96
CA LEU A 149 -5.48 -14.61 -2.73
C LEU A 149 -5.09 -15.94 -2.03
N PRO A 150 -4.23 -16.77 -2.65
CA PRO A 150 -3.91 -18.10 -2.13
C PRO A 150 -3.36 -18.06 -0.71
N ARG A 151 -3.81 -19.01 0.12
CA ARG A 151 -3.25 -19.30 1.45
C ARG A 151 -2.44 -20.58 1.34
N ILE A 152 -1.15 -20.49 1.56
CA ILE A 152 -0.21 -21.62 1.47
C ILE A 152 0.63 -21.61 2.75
N GLU A 153 0.74 -22.77 3.41
CA GLU A 153 1.43 -22.88 4.69
C GLU A 153 2.90 -22.43 4.58
N GLY A 154 3.28 -21.45 5.40
CA GLY A 154 4.63 -20.89 5.43
C GLY A 154 5.00 -19.99 4.24
N PHE A 155 4.03 -19.60 3.41
CA PHE A 155 4.20 -18.64 2.32
C PHE A 155 3.58 -17.30 2.73
N HIS A 156 4.36 -16.22 2.65
CA HIS A 156 3.99 -14.90 3.14
C HIS A 156 3.94 -13.87 2.02
N TRP A 157 2.90 -13.01 2.03
CA TRP A 157 2.69 -11.97 1.04
C TRP A 157 3.08 -10.60 1.59
N TYR A 158 3.99 -9.89 0.93
CA TYR A 158 4.33 -8.49 1.21
C TYR A 158 3.66 -7.62 0.14
N LEU A 159 2.65 -6.86 0.54
CA LEU A 159 1.75 -6.15 -0.37
C LEU A 159 2.05 -4.64 -0.35
N GLN A 160 2.63 -4.13 -1.43
CA GLN A 160 2.70 -2.70 -1.71
C GLN A 160 1.45 -2.30 -2.49
N GLY A 161 0.78 -1.20 -2.12
CA GLY A 161 -0.33 -0.65 -2.88
C GLY A 161 0.11 0.14 -4.12
N GLY A 162 -0.65 -0.01 -5.20
CA GLY A 162 -0.47 0.73 -6.46
C GLY A 162 -1.44 1.89 -6.61
N ASN A 163 -1.57 2.45 -7.83
CA ASN A 163 -2.52 3.55 -8.05
C ASN A 163 -3.98 3.11 -8.09
N HIS A 164 -4.27 1.86 -8.47
CA HIS A 164 -5.63 1.30 -8.38
C HIS A 164 -6.04 1.15 -6.92
N ASP A 165 -5.15 0.69 -6.04
CA ASP A 165 -5.44 0.60 -4.60
C ASP A 165 -5.61 2.00 -3.97
N GLU A 166 -4.79 2.98 -4.39
CA GLU A 166 -4.86 4.38 -3.90
C GLU A 166 -6.16 5.07 -4.33
N SER A 167 -6.82 4.57 -5.37
CA SER A 167 -8.07 5.16 -5.85
C SER A 167 -9.19 5.08 -4.81
N HIS A 168 -9.25 4.00 -4.03
CA HIS A 168 -10.20 3.88 -2.91
C HIS A 168 -9.88 4.93 -1.85
N TYR A 169 -8.61 5.08 -1.51
CA TYR A 169 -8.16 6.07 -0.53
C TYR A 169 -8.52 7.50 -0.96
N LYS A 170 -8.42 7.81 -2.25
CA LYS A 170 -8.85 9.10 -2.81
C LYS A 170 -10.37 9.27 -2.83
N ALA A 171 -11.10 8.19 -3.09
CA ALA A 171 -12.56 8.23 -3.18
C ALA A 171 -13.21 8.40 -1.79
N ASP A 172 -12.78 7.62 -0.80
CA ASP A 172 -13.47 7.54 0.50
C ASP A 172 -12.51 7.42 1.71
N GLY A 173 -11.20 7.55 1.53
CA GLY A 173 -10.21 7.45 2.60
C GLY A 173 -9.79 6.02 2.97
N THR A 174 -10.31 4.99 2.28
CA THR A 174 -10.03 3.58 2.61
C THR A 174 -8.66 3.11 2.11
N ASN A 175 -7.82 2.62 3.02
CA ASN A 175 -6.63 1.87 2.66
C ASN A 175 -6.94 0.37 2.52
N VAL A 176 -7.32 -0.05 1.31
CA VAL A 176 -7.76 -1.42 1.03
C VAL A 176 -6.68 -2.48 1.29
N VAL A 177 -5.41 -2.17 1.03
CA VAL A 177 -4.30 -3.13 1.20
C VAL A 177 -3.99 -3.32 2.69
N ARG A 178 -3.93 -2.23 3.46
CA ARG A 178 -3.77 -2.32 4.92
C ARG A 178 -4.91 -3.12 5.54
N ARG A 179 -6.15 -2.80 5.13
CA ARG A 179 -7.33 -3.49 5.65
C ARG A 179 -7.32 -4.99 5.35
N LEU A 180 -6.91 -5.37 4.13
CA LEU A 180 -6.70 -6.77 3.77
C LEU A 180 -5.68 -7.46 4.70
N CYS A 181 -4.54 -6.83 4.96
CA CYS A 181 -3.49 -7.39 5.82
C CYS A 181 -3.92 -7.50 7.29
N GLU A 182 -4.88 -6.71 7.76
CA GLU A 182 -5.46 -6.89 9.10
C GLU A 182 -6.39 -8.12 9.18
N LEU A 183 -6.93 -8.56 8.05
CA LEU A 183 -7.79 -9.74 7.95
C LEU A 183 -6.98 -11.03 7.70
N ARG A 184 -5.66 -10.93 7.52
CA ARG A 184 -4.79 -12.00 7.05
C ARG A 184 -3.47 -12.02 7.82
N ASP A 185 -3.22 -13.12 8.50
CA ASP A 185 -1.95 -13.41 9.19
C ASP A 185 -0.78 -13.68 8.23
N ASP A 186 -1.07 -14.11 6.99
CA ASP A 186 -0.09 -14.39 5.94
C ASP A 186 0.20 -13.20 5.02
N CYS A 187 -0.21 -11.98 5.40
CA CYS A 187 -0.02 -10.77 4.61
C CYS A 187 0.59 -9.64 5.45
N THR A 188 1.50 -8.88 4.85
CA THR A 188 2.01 -7.63 5.43
C THR A 188 1.90 -6.52 4.41
N TYR A 189 1.20 -5.45 4.79
CA TYR A 189 1.16 -4.23 4.02
C TYR A 189 2.53 -3.55 4.14
N VAL A 190 3.14 -3.08 3.05
CA VAL A 190 4.48 -2.48 3.09
C VAL A 190 4.53 -1.02 2.63
N GLY A 191 3.37 -0.42 2.30
CA GLY A 191 3.26 0.97 1.88
C GLY A 191 2.68 1.14 0.48
N PHE A 192 2.74 2.36 -0.07
CA PHE A 192 2.30 2.68 -1.44
C PHE A 192 3.44 3.21 -2.30
N ALA A 193 3.40 2.92 -3.60
CA ALA A 193 4.27 3.45 -4.66
C ALA A 193 5.77 3.13 -4.54
N LYS A 194 6.39 3.30 -3.38
CA LYS A 194 7.78 2.96 -3.08
C LYS A 194 7.87 2.47 -1.63
N SER A 195 8.45 1.30 -1.43
CA SER A 195 8.62 0.71 -0.10
C SER A 195 9.80 -0.24 -0.08
N ASP A 196 10.47 -0.34 1.06
CA ASP A 196 11.63 -1.20 1.24
C ASP A 196 11.27 -2.37 2.17
N VAL A 197 11.53 -3.59 1.68
CA VAL A 197 11.40 -4.82 2.48
C VAL A 197 12.79 -5.23 2.95
N PRO A 198 13.05 -5.28 4.27
CA PRO A 198 14.37 -5.65 4.81
C PRO A 198 14.79 -7.04 4.34
N LEU A 199 15.97 -7.11 3.72
CA LEU A 199 16.53 -8.37 3.22
C LEU A 199 17.48 -8.98 4.24
N MET A 200 18.44 -8.18 4.70
CA MET A 200 19.49 -8.54 5.67
C MET A 200 20.11 -7.24 6.23
N PRO A 201 20.99 -7.27 7.23
CA PRO A 201 21.57 -6.04 7.79
C PRO A 201 22.15 -5.11 6.72
N GLY A 202 21.63 -3.88 6.68
CA GLY A 202 22.04 -2.84 5.72
C GLY A 202 21.65 -3.09 4.26
N LYS A 203 20.73 -4.04 3.98
CA LYS A 203 20.23 -4.34 2.64
C LYS A 203 18.70 -4.53 2.65
N ALA A 204 18.04 -3.95 1.67
CA ALA A 204 16.60 -4.08 1.47
C ALA A 204 16.27 -4.29 0.00
N ILE A 205 15.07 -4.83 -0.25
CA ILE A 205 14.49 -4.91 -1.58
C ILE A 205 13.48 -3.79 -1.71
N ARG A 206 13.74 -2.89 -2.66
CA ARG A 206 12.85 -1.79 -2.98
C ARG A 206 11.78 -2.23 -3.96
N LEU A 207 10.53 -2.18 -3.52
CA LEU A 207 9.34 -2.33 -4.35
C LEU A 207 8.98 -0.95 -4.92
N TYR A 208 8.68 -0.89 -6.21
CA TYR A 208 8.36 0.35 -6.90
C TYR A 208 7.23 0.13 -7.89
N HIS A 209 6.11 0.81 -7.67
CA HIS A 209 4.95 0.81 -8.56
C HIS A 209 4.91 2.12 -9.38
N PRO A 210 5.29 2.08 -10.66
CA PRO A 210 5.48 3.28 -11.46
C PRO A 210 4.16 3.88 -11.95
N ARG A 211 3.97 5.19 -11.76
CA ARG A 211 2.75 5.89 -12.19
C ARG A 211 2.84 6.44 -13.62
N GLY A 212 1.68 6.60 -14.26
CA GLY A 212 1.49 7.30 -15.53
C GLY A 212 1.28 6.38 -16.73
N GLY A 213 1.00 6.95 -17.90
CA GLY A 213 0.80 6.19 -19.15
C GLY A 213 2.09 5.67 -19.78
N VAL A 214 1.96 4.97 -20.91
CA VAL A 214 3.07 4.33 -21.62
C VAL A 214 4.20 5.35 -21.88
N PRO A 215 5.43 5.10 -21.37
CA PRO A 215 6.54 6.03 -21.59
C PRO A 215 6.96 6.02 -23.06
N TYR A 216 7.62 7.10 -23.50
CA TYR A 216 8.19 7.23 -24.85
C TYR A 216 9.10 6.03 -25.23
N ALA A 217 9.84 5.47 -24.25
CA ALA A 217 10.66 4.28 -24.44
C ALA A 217 10.49 3.32 -23.27
N LYS A 218 10.54 2.01 -23.58
CA LYS A 218 10.39 0.93 -22.58
C LYS A 218 11.38 1.04 -21.42
N SER A 219 12.62 1.45 -21.68
CA SER A 219 13.68 1.57 -20.67
C SER A 219 13.61 2.84 -19.83
N TYR A 220 12.86 3.86 -20.26
CA TYR A 220 12.93 5.21 -19.70
C TYR A 220 12.65 5.23 -18.20
N ARG A 221 11.59 4.55 -17.74
CA ARG A 221 11.25 4.52 -16.31
C ARG A 221 12.28 3.78 -15.47
N GLY A 222 12.84 2.70 -15.98
CA GLY A 222 13.92 1.98 -15.30
C GLY A 222 15.17 2.84 -15.15
N GLN A 223 15.52 3.62 -16.18
CA GLN A 223 16.62 4.58 -16.14
C GLN A 223 16.38 5.68 -15.10
N LYS A 224 15.19 6.30 -15.11
CA LYS A 224 14.82 7.30 -14.09
C LYS A 224 14.85 6.74 -12.67
N LEU A 225 14.37 5.51 -12.46
CA LEU A 225 14.43 4.84 -11.17
C LEU A 225 15.88 4.64 -10.70
N ALA A 226 16.79 4.22 -11.59
CA ALA A 226 18.20 4.06 -11.28
C ALA A 226 18.89 5.40 -10.98
N GLU A 227 18.56 6.45 -11.73
CA GLU A 227 19.03 7.81 -11.48
C GLU A 227 18.57 8.31 -10.11
N ASP A 228 17.30 8.15 -9.79
CA ASP A 228 16.73 8.63 -8.53
C ASP A 228 17.24 7.82 -7.34
N ALA A 229 17.41 6.50 -7.47
CA ALA A 229 18.05 5.68 -6.44
C ALA A 229 19.50 6.10 -6.17
N THR A 230 20.26 6.44 -7.22
CA THR A 230 21.63 6.96 -7.08
C THR A 230 21.64 8.29 -6.35
N LYS A 231 20.70 9.20 -6.66
CA LYS A 231 20.59 10.50 -5.97
C LYS A 231 20.23 10.34 -4.49
N ASP A 232 19.26 9.47 -4.18
CA ASP A 232 18.87 9.19 -2.80
C ASP A 232 20.09 8.72 -2.00
N TRP A 233 20.83 7.74 -2.54
CA TRP A 233 22.03 7.19 -1.91
C TRP A 233 23.15 8.23 -1.72
N LEU A 234 23.38 9.08 -2.71
CA LEU A 234 24.35 10.18 -2.59
C LEU A 234 23.94 11.21 -1.53
N THR A 235 22.64 11.47 -1.41
CA THR A 235 22.10 12.39 -0.41
C THR A 235 22.31 11.83 1.00
N GLU A 236 21.98 10.55 1.20
CA GLU A 236 22.23 9.84 2.47
C GLU A 236 23.72 9.84 2.82
N ALA A 237 24.60 9.49 1.88
CA ALA A 237 26.04 9.48 2.10
C ALA A 237 26.61 10.87 2.46
N TRP A 238 26.06 11.92 1.83
CA TRP A 238 26.40 13.30 2.15
C TRP A 238 25.97 13.70 3.55
N GLU A 239 24.73 13.36 3.95
CA GLU A 239 24.20 13.62 5.29
C GLU A 239 24.96 12.85 6.38
N GLU A 240 25.42 11.64 6.08
CA GLU A 240 26.26 10.82 6.95
C GLU A 240 27.72 11.29 7.02
N GLY A 241 28.16 12.18 6.12
CA GLY A 241 29.55 12.63 6.02
C GLY A 241 30.52 11.54 5.52
N ASP A 242 30.02 10.55 4.77
CA ASP A 242 30.81 9.41 4.29
C ASP A 242 31.49 9.74 2.95
N GLU A 243 32.62 10.44 3.01
CA GLU A 243 33.40 10.87 1.83
C GLU A 243 33.81 9.71 0.91
N ALA A 244 33.98 8.50 1.45
CA ALA A 244 34.38 7.32 0.67
C ALA A 244 33.24 6.83 -0.25
N LYS A 245 31.98 6.93 0.18
CA LYS A 245 30.81 6.63 -0.66
C LYS A 245 30.65 7.67 -1.77
N ILE A 246 30.91 8.94 -1.48
CA ILE A 246 30.75 10.05 -2.43
C ILE A 246 31.75 9.95 -3.59
N MET A 247 32.97 9.42 -3.36
CA MET A 247 34.03 9.31 -4.39
C MET A 247 33.94 8.09 -5.32
N MET A 248 32.94 7.19 -5.18
CA MET A 248 32.84 5.96 -5.98
C MET A 248 32.09 6.10 -7.32
N LEU A 249 31.79 7.31 -7.78
CA LEU A 249 31.17 7.63 -9.07
C LEU A 249 32.07 8.54 -9.91
#